data_AF-A0A7Y2BIU7-F1
#
_entry.id   AF-A0A7Y2BIU7-F1
#
_cell.length_a   1.000
_cell.length_b   1.000
_cell.length_c   1.000
_cell.angle_alpha   90.00
_cell.angle_beta   90.00
_cell.angle_gamma   90.00
#
_symmetry.space_group_name_H-M   'P 1'
#
loop_
_entity.id
_entity.type
_entity.pdbx_description
1 polymer ?
#
loop_
_entity_poly.entity_id
_entity_poly.type
_entity_poly.pdbx_seq_one_letter_code
_entity_poly.pdbx_strand_id
1 'polypeptide(L)'
;MSNLETIGLILATLVGGGALLTYLSELTNKHAEVITTGLKDGIPVSRDLRAVLLYRVYFLYMGGLIAFSIAIALGLLLIAENVSDPGIKTLAYVTAVIPAFSGVSWSILGTWTGIDCARAIGKAER
;
A
#
# COMPACT_ATOMS: atom_id res chain seq x y z
N MET A 1 -6.24 -14.81 25.95
CA MET A 1 -5.51 -13.56 25.71
C MET A 1 -6.04 -12.53 26.70
N SER A 2 -5.15 -11.81 27.38
CA SER A 2 -5.59 -10.75 28.30
C SER A 2 -6.03 -9.49 27.53
N ASN A 3 -6.86 -8.66 28.16
CA ASN A 3 -7.30 -7.38 27.59
C ASN A 3 -6.11 -6.48 27.22
N LEU A 4 -5.04 -6.51 28.04
CA LEU A 4 -3.82 -5.73 27.83
C LEU A 4 -3.01 -6.21 26.62
N GLU A 5 -2.88 -7.54 26.45
CA GLU A 5 -2.23 -8.15 25.28
C GLU A 5 -2.97 -7.79 23.98
N THR A 6 -4.30 -7.78 24.02
CA THR A 6 -5.16 -7.44 22.89
C THR A 6 -4.97 -5.99 22.45
N ILE A 7 -5.01 -5.06 23.41
CA ILE A 7 -4.76 -3.64 23.15
C ILE A 7 -3.33 -3.43 22.64
N GLY A 8 -2.35 -4.12 23.22
CA GLY A 8 -0.96 -4.10 22.78
C GLY A 8 -0.79 -4.57 21.34
N LEU A 9 -1.47 -5.64 20.94
CA LEU A 9 -1.48 -6.15 19.57
C LEU A 9 -2.09 -5.14 18.58
N ILE A 10 -3.24 -4.55 18.94
CA ILE A 10 -3.89 -3.52 18.10
C ILE A 10 -2.93 -2.34 17.86
N LEU A 11 -2.27 -1.84 18.92
CA LEU A 11 -1.30 -0.76 18.83
C LEU A 11 -0.06 -1.16 18.02
N ALA A 12 0.46 -2.38 18.19
CA ALA A 12 1.60 -2.88 17.44
C ALA A 12 1.30 -2.98 15.93
N THR A 13 0.09 -3.42 15.55
CA THR A 13 -0.35 -3.40 14.13
C THR A 13 -0.39 -2.00 13.54
N LEU A 14 -0.79 -0.99 14.32
CA LEU A 14 -0.82 0.40 13.86
C LEU A 14 0.59 0.98 13.69
N VAL A 15 1.48 0.78 14.66
CA VAL A 15 2.86 1.29 14.62
C VAL A 15 3.68 0.57 13.54
N GLY A 16 3.58 -0.76 13.46
CA GLY A 16 4.23 -1.55 12.42
C GLY A 16 3.80 -1.14 11.01
N GLY A 17 2.53 -0.71 10.86
CA GLY A 17 2.04 -0.18 9.60
C GLY A 17 2.60 1.17 9.20
N GLY A 18 2.76 2.10 10.12
CA GLY A 18 3.44 3.37 9.84
C GLY A 18 4.87 3.16 9.34
N ALA A 19 5.61 2.22 9.94
CA ALA A 19 6.98 1.91 9.55
C ALA A 19 7.07 1.31 8.13
N LEU A 20 6.20 0.37 7.77
CA LEU A 20 6.19 -0.23 6.43
C LEU A 20 5.82 0.79 5.35
N LEU A 21 4.83 1.66 5.62
CA LEU A 21 4.45 2.75 4.71
C LEU A 21 5.63 3.69 4.45
N THR A 22 6.40 4.02 5.49
CA THR A 22 7.59 4.86 5.38
C THR A 22 8.66 4.18 4.54
N TYR A 23 8.91 2.90 4.75
CA TYR A 23 9.85 2.11 3.95
C TYR A 23 9.46 2.02 2.47
N LEU A 24 8.18 1.73 2.19
CA LEU A 24 7.66 1.69 0.82
C LEU A 24 7.76 3.06 0.12
N SER A 25 7.50 4.15 0.85
CA SER A 25 7.68 5.52 0.35
C SER A 25 9.15 5.80 0.02
N GLU A 26 10.08 5.42 0.88
CA GLU A 26 11.51 5.60 0.64
C GLU A 26 12.01 4.78 -0.56
N LEU A 27 11.55 3.53 -0.70
CA LEU A 27 11.88 2.68 -1.84
C LEU A 27 11.37 3.29 -3.14
N THR A 28 10.15 3.83 -3.13
CA THR A 28 9.52 4.50 -4.27
C THR A 28 10.30 5.75 -4.66
N ASN A 29 10.72 6.57 -3.70
CA ASN A 29 11.51 7.78 -3.93
C ASN A 29 12.88 7.47 -4.54
N LYS A 30 13.56 6.39 -4.08
CA LYS A 30 14.83 5.94 -4.67
C LYS A 30 14.68 5.52 -6.13
N HIS A 31 13.55 4.91 -6.49
CA HIS A 31 13.30 4.50 -7.88
C HIS A 31 12.77 5.65 -8.74
N ALA A 32 12.16 6.68 -8.14
CA ALA A 32 11.70 7.90 -8.82
C ALA A 32 12.87 8.71 -9.42
N GLU A 33 14.08 8.60 -8.86
CA GLU A 33 15.29 9.28 -9.34
C GLU A 33 15.66 8.93 -10.78
N VAL A 34 15.51 7.66 -11.19
CA VAL A 34 15.74 7.23 -12.58
C VAL A 34 14.74 7.88 -13.54
N ILE A 35 13.52 8.16 -13.06
CA ILE A 35 12.49 8.77 -13.89
C ILE A 35 12.70 10.28 -14.01
N THR A 36 13.03 10.96 -12.92
CA THR A 36 13.29 12.41 -12.93
C THR A 36 14.57 12.75 -13.70
N THR A 37 15.67 12.02 -13.46
CA THR A 37 16.95 12.24 -14.15
C THR A 37 16.97 11.68 -15.57
N GLY A 38 16.31 10.55 -15.80
CA GLY A 38 16.33 9.86 -17.10
C GLY A 38 17.58 9.09 -17.36
N LEU A 39 18.37 8.91 -16.32
CA LEU A 39 19.59 8.15 -16.34
C LEU A 39 19.33 6.93 -15.45
N LYS A 40 19.54 5.75 -16.01
CA LYS A 40 19.67 4.52 -15.24
C LYS A 40 21.13 4.13 -15.29
N ASP A 41 21.80 4.12 -14.14
CA ASP A 41 23.23 3.79 -14.05
C ASP A 41 24.11 4.68 -14.97
N GLY A 42 23.73 5.96 -15.12
CA GLY A 42 24.41 6.92 -16.00
C GLY A 42 24.06 6.81 -17.49
N ILE A 43 23.19 5.88 -17.88
CA ILE A 43 22.77 5.66 -19.28
C ILE A 43 21.42 6.34 -19.53
N PRO A 44 21.29 7.17 -20.59
CA PRO A 44 20.02 7.79 -20.95
C PRO A 44 18.98 6.74 -21.33
N VAL A 45 17.80 6.88 -20.74
CA VAL A 45 16.67 5.99 -20.88
C VAL A 45 15.64 6.64 -21.81
N SER A 46 15.06 5.88 -22.75
CA SER A 46 14.01 6.38 -23.64
C SER A 46 12.78 6.84 -22.85
N ARG A 47 12.00 7.76 -23.43
CA ARG A 47 10.82 8.33 -22.77
C ARG A 47 9.77 7.26 -22.43
N ASP A 48 9.59 6.28 -23.31
CA ASP A 48 8.66 5.17 -23.12
C ASP A 48 9.14 4.21 -22.02
N LEU A 49 10.44 3.91 -21.99
CA LEU A 49 11.02 3.07 -20.95
C LEU A 49 10.97 3.75 -19.57
N ARG A 50 11.12 5.08 -19.48
CA ARG A 50 10.89 5.86 -18.25
C ARG A 50 9.44 5.75 -17.77
N ALA A 51 8.47 5.83 -18.69
CA ALA A 51 7.05 5.70 -18.35
C ALA A 51 6.71 4.30 -17.81
N VAL A 52 7.22 3.24 -18.45
CA VAL A 52 7.04 1.85 -17.99
C VAL A 52 7.68 1.60 -16.62
N LEU A 53 8.87 2.14 -16.38
CA LEU A 53 9.54 2.04 -15.08
C LEU A 53 8.76 2.77 -13.98
N LEU A 54 8.26 3.98 -14.25
CA LEU A 54 7.44 4.74 -13.30
C LEU A 54 6.13 4.00 -13.00
N TYR A 55 5.52 3.40 -14.02
CA TYR A 55 4.33 2.58 -13.84
C TYR A 55 4.59 1.34 -12.98
N ARG A 56 5.70 0.62 -13.22
CA ARG A 56 6.06 -0.57 -12.44
C ARG A 56 6.29 -0.24 -10.96
N VAL A 57 7.00 0.86 -10.69
CA VAL A 57 7.26 1.34 -9.33
C VAL A 57 5.96 1.74 -8.65
N TYR A 58 5.10 2.49 -9.34
CA TYR A 58 3.79 2.88 -8.83
C TYR A 58 2.90 1.66 -8.54
N PHE A 59 2.85 0.68 -9.44
CA PHE A 59 2.04 -0.53 -9.26
C PHE A 59 2.52 -1.39 -8.09
N LEU A 60 3.84 -1.54 -7.92
CA LEU A 60 4.42 -2.24 -6.78
C LEU A 60 4.13 -1.52 -5.47
N TYR A 61 4.25 -0.19 -5.44
CA TYR A 61 3.92 0.62 -4.28
C TYR A 61 2.45 0.47 -3.89
N MET A 62 1.54 0.66 -4.85
CA MET A 62 0.09 0.54 -4.63
C MET A 62 -0.31 -0.88 -4.24
N GLY A 63 0.26 -1.90 -4.88
CA GLY A 63 0.04 -3.30 -4.51
C GLY A 63 0.48 -3.60 -3.08
N GLY A 64 1.64 -3.05 -2.66
CA GLY A 64 2.12 -3.13 -1.28
C GLY A 64 1.18 -2.47 -0.29
N LEU A 65 0.69 -1.26 -0.60
CA LEU A 65 -0.30 -0.54 0.22
C LEU A 65 -1.59 -1.35 0.40
N ILE A 66 -2.14 -1.87 -0.70
CA ILE A 66 -3.40 -2.62 -0.70
C ILE A 66 -3.26 -3.91 0.10
N ALA A 67 -2.23 -4.72 -0.19
CA ALA A 67 -1.99 -5.99 0.49
C ALA A 67 -1.79 -5.77 1.99
N PHE A 68 -1.07 -4.72 2.36
CA PHE A 68 -0.83 -4.38 3.75
C PHE A 68 -2.09 -3.93 4.48
N SER A 69 -2.87 -3.05 3.86
CA SER A 69 -4.17 -2.60 4.37
C SER A 69 -5.12 -3.77 4.63
N ILE A 70 -5.21 -4.72 3.69
CA ILE A 70 -6.05 -5.91 3.85
C ILE A 70 -5.50 -6.80 4.99
N ALA A 71 -4.18 -6.99 5.08
CA ALA A 71 -3.57 -7.81 6.12
C ALA A 71 -3.82 -7.25 7.53
N ILE A 72 -3.70 -5.93 7.74
CA ILE A 72 -4.06 -5.32 9.04
C ILE A 72 -5.55 -5.53 9.32
N ALA A 73 -6.41 -5.23 8.35
CA ALA A 73 -7.86 -5.34 8.54
C ALA A 73 -8.25 -6.77 8.96
N LEU A 74 -7.72 -7.78 8.27
CA LEU A 74 -7.94 -9.19 8.61
C LEU A 74 -7.37 -9.55 9.99
N GLY A 75 -6.15 -9.08 10.32
CA GLY A 75 -5.55 -9.31 11.63
C GLY A 75 -6.40 -8.75 12.77
N LEU A 76 -6.97 -7.56 12.62
CA LEU A 76 -7.85 -6.94 13.60
C LEU A 76 -9.20 -7.65 13.71
N LEU A 77 -9.75 -8.16 12.60
CA LEU A 77 -10.96 -8.99 12.61
C LEU A 77 -10.72 -10.31 13.34
N LEU A 78 -9.59 -10.97 13.10
CA LEU A 78 -9.21 -12.20 13.82
C LEU A 78 -9.04 -11.94 15.33
N ILE A 79 -8.48 -10.79 15.71
CA ILE A 79 -8.42 -10.37 17.11
C ILE A 79 -9.83 -10.19 17.66
N ALA A 80 -10.73 -9.51 16.95
CA ALA A 80 -12.10 -9.27 17.39
C ALA A 80 -12.92 -10.57 17.58
N GLU A 81 -12.64 -11.60 16.79
CA GLU A 81 -13.28 -12.92 16.91
C GLU A 81 -12.82 -13.71 18.13
N ASN A 82 -11.59 -13.48 18.60
CA ASN A 82 -10.97 -14.20 19.72
C ASN A 82 -11.07 -13.47 21.07
N VAL A 83 -11.80 -12.35 21.13
CA VAL A 83 -11.97 -11.53 22.34
C VAL A 83 -13.41 -11.59 22.83
N SER A 84 -13.55 -11.94 24.12
CA SER A 84 -14.84 -12.05 24.81
C SER A 84 -15.34 -10.72 25.39
N ASP A 85 -14.47 -9.73 25.60
CA ASP A 85 -14.84 -8.40 26.07
C ASP A 85 -15.54 -7.58 24.97
N PRO A 86 -16.80 -7.17 25.15
CA PRO A 86 -17.56 -6.46 24.12
C PRO A 86 -17.00 -5.05 23.79
N GLY A 87 -16.33 -4.39 24.75
CA GLY A 87 -15.71 -3.09 24.52
C GLY A 87 -14.48 -3.21 23.61
N ILE A 88 -13.62 -4.18 23.89
CA ILE A 88 -12.41 -4.43 23.09
C ILE A 88 -12.76 -5.01 21.72
N LYS A 89 -13.79 -5.84 21.64
CA LYS A 89 -14.32 -6.35 20.37
C LYS A 89 -14.79 -5.21 19.47
N THR A 90 -15.55 -4.26 20.01
CA THR A 90 -16.00 -3.06 19.27
C THR A 90 -14.81 -2.22 18.82
N LEU A 91 -13.81 -2.02 19.68
CA LEU A 91 -12.59 -1.29 19.34
C LEU A 91 -11.83 -1.95 18.17
N ALA A 92 -11.69 -3.27 18.19
CA ALA A 92 -11.02 -4.02 17.14
C ALA A 92 -11.75 -3.91 15.79
N TYR A 93 -13.09 -4.04 15.78
CA TYR A 93 -13.89 -3.84 14.57
C TYR A 93 -13.80 -2.42 14.01
N VAL A 94 -13.95 -1.40 14.85
CA VAL A 94 -13.85 0.01 14.43
C VAL A 94 -12.45 0.30 13.86
N THR A 95 -11.41 -0.23 14.50
CA THR A 95 -10.03 -0.06 14.04
C THR A 95 -9.78 -0.80 12.72
N ALA A 96 -10.44 -1.93 12.47
CA ALA A 96 -10.33 -2.68 11.22
C ALA A 96 -10.93 -1.95 9.99
N VAL A 97 -11.89 -1.05 10.20
CA VAL A 97 -12.51 -0.26 9.12
C VAL A 97 -11.51 0.69 8.47
N ILE A 98 -10.62 1.30 9.26
CA ILE A 98 -9.63 2.27 8.78
C ILE A 98 -8.73 1.66 7.68
N PRO A 99 -7.98 0.57 7.94
CA PRO A 99 -7.14 -0.04 6.92
C PRO A 99 -7.95 -0.67 5.78
N ALA A 100 -9.15 -1.21 6.05
CA ALA A 100 -10.01 -1.74 4.99
C ALA A 100 -10.43 -0.66 3.97
N PHE A 101 -10.85 0.52 4.45
CA PHE A 101 -11.23 1.64 3.60
C PHE A 101 -10.04 2.15 2.76
N SER A 102 -8.87 2.27 3.38
CA SER A 102 -7.64 2.62 2.65
C SER A 102 -7.32 1.60 1.56
N GLY A 103 -7.37 0.30 1.86
CA GLY A 103 -7.09 -0.76 0.90
C GLY A 103 -8.02 -0.71 -0.32
N VAL A 104 -9.32 -0.51 -0.10
CA VAL A 104 -10.31 -0.37 -1.19
C VAL A 104 -10.06 0.89 -2.02
N SER A 105 -9.83 2.03 -1.35
CA SER A 105 -9.59 3.32 -2.03
C SER A 105 -8.36 3.28 -2.92
N TRP A 106 -7.26 2.69 -2.43
CA TRP A 106 -6.04 2.52 -3.20
C TRP A 106 -6.20 1.50 -4.34
N SER A 107 -7.02 0.46 -4.16
CA SER A 107 -7.32 -0.50 -5.24
C SER A 107 -8.03 0.16 -6.42
N ILE A 108 -8.99 1.04 -6.14
CA ILE A 108 -9.70 1.81 -7.17
C ILE A 108 -8.74 2.74 -7.90
N LEU A 109 -7.95 3.53 -7.16
CA LEU A 109 -6.98 4.47 -7.73
C LEU A 109 -5.92 3.76 -8.58
N GLY A 110 -5.38 2.63 -8.09
CA GLY A 110 -4.40 1.82 -8.81
C GLY A 110 -4.96 1.25 -10.13
N THR A 111 -6.24 0.88 -10.14
CA THR A 111 -6.91 0.37 -11.35
C THR A 111 -7.07 1.48 -12.41
N TRP A 112 -7.55 2.67 -12.01
CA TRP A 112 -7.74 3.80 -12.93
C TRP A 112 -6.43 4.27 -13.55
N THR A 113 -5.41 4.46 -12.73
CA THR A 113 -4.07 4.87 -13.18
C THR A 113 -3.43 3.81 -14.08
N GLY A 114 -3.68 2.52 -13.84
CA GLY A 114 -3.29 1.43 -14.74
C GLY A 114 -3.94 1.52 -16.12
N ILE A 115 -5.23 1.81 -16.17
CA ILE A 115 -5.97 1.99 -17.42
C ILE A 115 -5.44 3.19 -18.21
N ASP A 116 -5.18 4.32 -17.55
CA ASP A 116 -4.65 5.52 -18.20
C ASP A 116 -3.23 5.31 -18.74
N CYS A 117 -2.40 4.55 -18.02
CA CYS A 117 -1.07 4.17 -18.49
C CYS A 117 -1.14 3.26 -19.73
N ALA A 118 -1.99 2.23 -19.72
CA ALA A 118 -2.19 1.34 -20.86
C ALA A 118 -2.67 2.12 -22.11
N ARG A 119 -3.56 3.10 -21.92
CA ARG A 119 -4.01 4.00 -23.00
C ARG A 119 -2.88 4.88 -23.55
N ALA A 120 -1.99 5.36 -22.68
CA ALA A 120 -0.86 6.18 -23.10
C ALA A 120 0.14 5.37 -23.93
N ILE A 121 0.46 4.14 -23.51
CA ILE A 121 1.34 3.21 -24.25
C ILE A 121 0.73 2.87 -25.61
N GLY A 122 -0.55 2.50 -25.66
CA GLY A 122 -1.24 2.17 -26.91
C GLY A 122 -1.39 3.34 -27.90
N LYS A 123 -1.18 4.58 -27.45
CA LYS A 123 -1.07 5.76 -28.32
C LYS A 123 0.36 6.01 -28.81
N ALA A 124 1.37 5.59 -28.06
CA ALA A 124 2.78 5.75 -28.42
C ALA A 124 3.27 4.69 -29.43
N GLU A 125 2.61 3.53 -29.49
CA GLU A 125 2.91 2.45 -30.44
C GLU A 125 2.26 2.62 -31.83
N ARG A 126 1.48 3.68 -32.06
CA ARG A 126 0.85 4.01 -33.36
C ARG A 126 1.51 5.23 -33.98
#